data_AF-A0A2S2FDR4-F1
#
_entry.id   AF-A0A2S2FDR4-F1
#
_cell.length_a   1.000
_cell.length_b   1.000
_cell.length_c   1.000
_cell.angle_alpha   90.00
_cell.angle_beta   90.00
_cell.angle_gamma   90.00
#
_symmetry.space_group_name_H-M   'P 1'
#
loop_
_entity.id
_entity.type
_entity.pdbx_description
1 polymer ?
#
loop_
_entity_poly.entity_id
_entity_poly.type
_entity_poly.pdbx_seq_one_letter_code
_entity_poly.pdbx_strand_id
1 'polypeptide(L)'
;MGTDIHGFFQKYEPNLNLWVDVASEYDEKRDYYLFSILANMRNSNDFSYIDLPRGLPKEVYLNEENMYKTHSLNLWNSRIQIETSYPEDNYEIWLGDHSYSWLSDHEMIEWNSSPKISWLDGLILYSEYSKWNKKSDPNFDYSQYKPSTTIVTEEEYLKGKIGDCVKVNWQQDIREYLAYFFNEVIRLKKLHGKIRFVFGFDN
;
A
#
# COMPACT_ATOMS: atom_id res chain seq x y z
N MET A 1 -5.83 -0.89 -14.00
CA MET A 1 -6.03 -1.86 -12.91
C MET A 1 -6.17 -1.04 -11.64
N GLY A 2 -7.16 -1.33 -10.80
CA GLY A 2 -7.53 -0.48 -9.65
C GLY A 2 -6.44 -0.39 -8.58
N THR A 3 -6.41 0.75 -7.90
CA THR A 3 -5.66 0.99 -6.67
C THR A 3 -6.50 0.46 -5.52
N ASP A 4 -5.99 -0.48 -4.72
CA ASP A 4 -6.81 -1.06 -3.63
C ASP A 4 -6.82 -0.19 -2.36
N ILE A 5 -5.92 0.80 -2.27
CA ILE A 5 -5.76 1.68 -1.12
C ILE A 5 -5.73 3.13 -1.60
N HIS A 6 -6.80 3.85 -1.34
CA HIS A 6 -6.90 5.26 -1.68
C HIS A 6 -6.72 6.08 -0.41
N GLY A 7 -5.80 7.03 -0.38
CA GLY A 7 -5.61 7.78 0.85
C GLY A 7 -4.63 8.92 0.79
N PHE A 8 -4.82 9.91 1.66
CA PHE A 8 -4.05 11.14 1.70
C PHE A 8 -3.52 11.43 3.09
N PHE A 9 -2.47 12.24 3.14
CA PHE A 9 -1.89 12.69 4.40
C PHE A 9 -2.44 14.05 4.82
N GLN A 10 -2.59 14.22 6.13
CA GLN A 10 -2.89 15.51 6.73
C GLN A 10 -1.88 15.83 7.81
N LYS A 11 -1.50 17.10 7.92
CA LYS A 11 -0.75 17.64 9.06
C LYS A 11 -1.70 18.33 10.04
N TYR A 12 -1.35 18.34 11.31
CA TYR A 12 -2.08 19.10 12.31
C TYR A 12 -1.52 20.53 12.41
N GLU A 13 -2.39 21.52 12.32
CA GLU A 13 -2.07 22.94 12.50
C GLU A 13 -2.52 23.42 13.89
N PRO A 14 -1.60 23.52 14.88
CA PRO A 14 -1.98 23.78 16.27
C PRO A 14 -2.66 25.15 16.47
N ASN A 15 -2.26 26.15 15.68
CA ASN A 15 -2.80 27.51 15.76
C ASN A 15 -4.28 27.59 15.36
N LEU A 16 -4.72 26.67 14.50
CA LEU A 16 -6.08 26.61 13.99
C LEU A 16 -6.88 25.42 14.56
N ASN A 17 -6.21 24.56 15.33
CA ASN A 17 -6.76 23.31 15.87
C ASN A 17 -7.46 22.45 14.80
N LEU A 18 -6.83 22.30 13.63
CA LEU A 18 -7.40 21.57 12.50
C LEU A 18 -6.35 20.76 11.76
N TRP A 19 -6.83 19.81 10.96
CA TRP A 19 -6.01 19.01 10.06
C TRP A 19 -6.05 19.61 8.65
N VAL A 20 -4.88 19.74 8.02
CA VAL A 20 -4.72 20.28 6.66
C VAL A 20 -4.07 19.23 5.78
N ASP A 21 -4.64 19.05 4.60
CA ASP A 21 -4.12 18.16 3.57
C ASP A 21 -2.72 18.57 3.11
N VAL A 22 -1.84 17.58 2.96
CA VAL A 22 -0.47 17.79 2.48
C VAL A 22 -0.18 16.89 1.29
N ALA A 23 0.62 17.40 0.36
CA ALA A 23 1.12 16.59 -0.74
C ALA A 23 2.06 15.50 -0.21
N SER A 24 1.99 14.33 -0.85
CA SER A 24 2.83 13.18 -0.51
C SER A 24 3.43 12.57 -1.76
N GLU A 25 4.55 11.88 -1.57
CA GLU A 25 5.19 11.01 -2.57
C GLU A 25 4.70 9.57 -2.46
N TYR A 26 3.64 9.32 -1.69
CA TYR A 26 3.02 8.00 -1.55
C TYR A 26 2.48 7.52 -2.90
N ASP A 27 3.02 6.40 -3.36
CA ASP A 27 2.58 5.69 -4.55
C ASP A 27 1.35 4.83 -4.22
N GLU A 28 0.19 5.22 -4.75
CA GLU A 28 -1.10 4.54 -4.61
C GLU A 28 -1.18 3.25 -5.46
N LYS A 29 -0.08 2.55 -5.66
CA LYS A 29 -0.10 1.22 -6.31
C LYS A 29 -0.83 0.20 -5.43
N ARG A 30 -1.39 -0.81 -6.09
CA ARG A 30 -1.96 -1.98 -5.41
C ARG A 30 -0.87 -2.73 -4.64
N ASP A 31 -1.07 -2.89 -3.33
CA ASP A 31 -0.14 -3.57 -2.43
C ASP A 31 -0.88 -4.33 -1.33
N TYR A 32 -1.00 -5.65 -1.49
CA TYR A 32 -1.73 -6.52 -0.56
C TYR A 32 -1.08 -6.62 0.83
N TYR A 33 0.23 -6.39 0.93
CA TYR A 33 0.92 -6.38 2.22
C TYR A 33 0.59 -5.10 2.99
N LEU A 34 0.63 -3.94 2.31
CA LEU A 34 0.19 -2.69 2.91
C LEU A 34 -1.29 -2.75 3.33
N PHE A 35 -2.14 -3.36 2.49
CA PHE A 35 -3.57 -3.56 2.75
C PHE A 35 -3.80 -4.35 4.07
N SER A 36 -3.05 -5.44 4.23
CA SER A 36 -3.09 -6.27 5.44
C SER A 36 -2.61 -5.52 6.68
N ILE A 37 -1.56 -4.71 6.53
CA ILE A 37 -0.91 -4.04 7.65
C ILE A 37 -1.69 -2.81 8.13
N LEU A 38 -2.27 -2.03 7.23
CA LEU A 38 -2.98 -0.80 7.61
C LEU A 38 -4.21 -1.08 8.46
N ALA A 39 -4.99 -2.11 8.11
CA ALA A 39 -6.31 -2.30 8.72
C ALA A 39 -6.76 -3.77 8.89
N ASN A 40 -5.82 -4.73 8.91
CA ASN A 40 -6.12 -6.17 8.98
C ASN A 40 -7.03 -6.67 7.84
N MET A 41 -7.00 -6.01 6.69
CA MET A 41 -7.84 -6.36 5.57
C MET A 41 -7.12 -7.39 4.68
N ARG A 42 -7.80 -8.45 4.23
CA ARG A 42 -7.19 -9.53 3.40
C ARG A 42 -5.91 -10.14 3.98
N ASN A 43 -5.80 -10.17 5.31
CA ASN A 43 -4.61 -10.65 6.02
C ASN A 43 -4.50 -12.19 6.05
N SER A 44 -4.35 -12.82 4.89
CA SER A 44 -4.21 -14.29 4.79
C SER A 44 -2.89 -14.82 5.38
N ASN A 45 -1.90 -13.95 5.50
CA ASN A 45 -0.55 -14.28 5.96
C ASN A 45 -0.32 -13.92 7.43
N ASP A 46 -1.37 -13.58 8.17
CA ASP A 46 -1.36 -13.29 9.61
C ASP A 46 -0.31 -12.23 10.02
N PHE A 47 -0.15 -11.20 9.17
CA PHE A 47 0.70 -10.05 9.47
C PHE A 47 0.20 -9.35 10.74
N SER A 48 1.14 -8.85 11.54
CA SER A 48 0.79 -7.84 12.54
C SER A 48 0.28 -6.60 11.82
N TYR A 49 -0.96 -6.21 12.08
CA TYR A 49 -1.56 -4.98 11.57
C TYR A 49 -1.43 -3.83 12.58
N ILE A 50 -1.66 -2.60 12.14
CA ILE A 50 -1.51 -1.39 12.97
C ILE A 50 -2.73 -1.22 13.87
N ASP A 51 -3.93 -1.17 13.28
CA ASP A 51 -5.20 -1.08 14.00
C ASP A 51 -6.34 -1.67 13.15
N LEU A 52 -7.50 -1.92 13.74
CA LEU A 52 -8.72 -2.26 12.99
C LEU A 52 -9.32 -1.01 12.32
N PRO A 53 -10.14 -1.17 11.26
CA PRO A 53 -10.84 -0.04 10.65
C PRO A 53 -11.71 0.69 11.67
N ARG A 54 -11.54 2.02 11.77
CA ARG A 54 -12.26 2.87 12.74
C ARG A 54 -13.06 4.01 12.11
N GLY A 55 -13.34 3.91 10.82
CA GLY A 55 -14.06 4.91 10.05
C GLY A 55 -13.21 6.15 9.76
N LEU A 56 -13.85 7.19 9.21
CA LEU A 56 -13.18 8.45 8.91
C LEU A 56 -13.01 9.30 10.17
N PRO A 57 -12.01 10.21 10.19
CA PRO A 57 -12.01 11.31 11.13
C PRO A 57 -13.32 12.10 11.06
N LYS A 58 -13.78 12.66 12.19
CA LYS A 58 -15.09 13.33 12.29
C LYS A 58 -15.27 14.51 11.34
N GLU A 59 -14.17 15.14 10.95
CA GLU A 59 -14.07 16.31 10.09
C GLU A 59 -13.86 15.96 8.61
N VAL A 60 -13.70 14.68 8.28
CA VAL A 60 -13.59 14.21 6.90
C VAL A 60 -14.95 13.70 6.46
N TYR A 61 -15.48 14.30 5.39
CA TYR A 61 -16.78 13.96 4.83
C TYR A 61 -16.60 13.56 3.36
N LEU A 62 -17.32 12.51 2.96
CA LEU A 62 -17.39 12.08 1.57
C LEU A 62 -18.75 12.44 0.98
N ASN A 63 -18.79 12.66 -0.33
CA ASN A 63 -20.05 12.76 -1.06
C ASN A 63 -20.68 11.37 -1.29
N GLU A 64 -21.81 11.32 -1.99
CA GLU A 64 -22.54 10.07 -2.29
C GLU A 64 -21.74 9.07 -3.14
N GLU A 65 -20.66 9.52 -3.78
CA GLU A 65 -19.77 8.73 -4.63
C GLU A 65 -18.46 8.34 -3.92
N ASN A 66 -18.39 8.50 -2.59
CA ASN A 66 -17.21 8.26 -1.76
C ASN A 66 -16.00 9.15 -2.12
N MET A 67 -16.25 10.34 -2.68
CA MET A 67 -15.23 11.32 -3.00
C MET A 67 -15.00 12.29 -1.84
N TYR A 68 -13.73 12.47 -1.48
CA TYR A 68 -13.26 13.49 -0.56
C TYR A 68 -12.89 14.76 -1.33
N LYS A 69 -13.51 15.90 -0.98
CA LYS A 69 -13.15 17.20 -1.57
C LYS A 69 -11.97 17.83 -0.81
N THR A 70 -10.82 17.94 -1.47
CA THR A 70 -9.67 18.68 -0.95
C THR A 70 -9.66 20.13 -1.43
N HIS A 71 -9.09 21.03 -0.64
CA HIS A 71 -8.76 22.39 -1.07
C HIS A 71 -7.26 22.56 -1.39
N SER A 72 -6.48 21.48 -1.26
CA SER A 72 -5.04 21.49 -1.47
C SER A 72 -4.70 21.20 -2.92
N LEU A 73 -4.43 22.26 -3.69
CA LEU A 73 -3.91 22.14 -5.05
C LEU A 73 -2.61 21.32 -5.10
N ASN A 74 -1.78 21.39 -4.06
CA ASN A 74 -0.55 20.60 -4.00
C ASN A 74 -0.83 19.10 -3.85
N LEU A 75 -1.80 18.71 -3.01
CA LEU A 75 -2.22 17.31 -2.90
C LEU A 75 -2.80 16.84 -4.24
N TRP A 76 -3.66 17.65 -4.86
CA TRP A 76 -4.22 17.33 -6.16
C TRP A 76 -3.13 17.09 -7.22
N ASN A 77 -2.21 18.05 -7.36
CA ASN A 77 -1.11 17.97 -8.33
C ASN A 77 -0.15 16.81 -8.07
N SER A 78 -0.06 16.30 -6.82
CA SER A 78 0.74 15.09 -6.53
C SER A 78 0.09 13.80 -7.02
N ARG A 79 -1.21 13.81 -7.34
CA ARG A 79 -1.98 12.62 -7.73
C ARG A 79 -2.22 12.49 -9.23
N ILE A 80 -2.37 13.62 -9.92
CA ILE A 80 -2.69 13.63 -11.35
C ILE A 80 -1.43 13.76 -12.21
N GLN A 81 -1.38 13.02 -13.33
CA GLN A 81 -0.50 13.39 -14.43
C GLN A 81 -1.09 14.66 -15.07
N ILE A 82 -0.40 15.78 -14.90
CA ILE A 82 -0.85 17.15 -15.27
C ILE A 82 -1.33 17.25 -16.74
N GLU A 83 -0.92 16.33 -17.61
CA GLU A 83 -1.19 16.36 -19.04
C GLU A 83 -2.66 16.08 -19.44
N THR A 84 -3.50 15.52 -18.56
CA THR A 84 -4.86 15.05 -18.95
C THR A 84 -6.04 15.66 -18.19
N SER A 85 -5.81 16.54 -17.21
CA SER A 85 -6.89 17.09 -16.37
C SER A 85 -7.26 18.53 -16.74
N TYR A 86 -8.50 18.75 -17.16
CA TYR A 86 -9.07 20.09 -17.26
C TYR A 86 -9.33 20.65 -15.85
N PRO A 87 -9.05 21.94 -15.59
CA PRO A 87 -9.27 22.55 -14.30
C PRO A 87 -10.76 22.85 -14.14
N GLU A 88 -11.53 21.85 -13.72
CA GLU A 88 -12.78 22.12 -13.01
C GLU A 88 -12.49 22.04 -11.51
N ASP A 89 -13.10 22.93 -10.73
CA ASP A 89 -12.84 23.22 -9.29
C ASP A 89 -13.15 22.07 -8.31
N ASN A 90 -13.11 20.82 -8.77
CA ASN A 90 -13.41 19.62 -8.02
C ASN A 90 -12.14 18.80 -7.83
N TYR A 91 -11.28 19.26 -6.90
CA TYR A 91 -10.19 18.44 -6.39
C TYR A 91 -10.77 17.35 -5.49
N GLU A 92 -11.15 16.24 -6.12
CA GLU A 92 -11.88 15.16 -5.46
C GLU A 92 -11.08 13.86 -5.48
N ILE A 93 -10.89 13.28 -4.30
CA ILE A 93 -10.14 12.05 -4.09
C ILE A 93 -11.13 10.95 -3.77
N TRP A 94 -11.26 9.97 -4.65
CA TRP A 94 -12.04 8.76 -4.36
C TRP A 94 -11.37 7.98 -3.23
N LEU A 95 -12.11 7.57 -2.19
CA LEU A 95 -11.57 6.76 -1.08
C LEU A 95 -11.94 5.27 -1.16
N GLY A 96 -12.44 4.80 -2.29
CA GLY A 96 -12.97 3.45 -2.42
C GLY A 96 -14.39 3.31 -1.87
N ASP A 97 -14.94 2.10 -1.90
CA ASP A 97 -16.35 1.80 -1.60
C ASP A 97 -16.55 0.73 -0.51
N HIS A 98 -15.47 0.26 0.13
CA HIS A 98 -15.53 -0.85 1.07
C HIS A 98 -15.47 -0.39 2.54
N SER A 99 -14.32 0.06 3.01
CA SER A 99 -14.11 0.48 4.40
C SER A 99 -13.14 1.65 4.49
N TYR A 100 -13.27 2.43 5.56
CA TYR A 100 -12.47 3.63 5.81
C TYR A 100 -11.75 3.54 7.15
N SER A 101 -10.57 4.13 7.22
CA SER A 101 -9.83 4.26 8.47
C SER A 101 -8.88 5.46 8.41
N TRP A 102 -8.18 5.68 9.51
CA TRP A 102 -7.06 6.61 9.57
C TRP A 102 -6.06 6.14 10.61
N LEU A 103 -4.78 6.50 10.42
CA LEU A 103 -3.70 6.17 11.34
C LEU A 103 -2.87 7.42 11.63
N SER A 104 -2.47 7.60 12.88
CA SER A 104 -1.53 8.63 13.30
C SER A 104 -0.10 8.26 12.96
N ASP A 105 0.75 9.28 12.88
CA ASP A 105 2.20 9.13 12.75
C ASP A 105 2.80 8.26 13.86
N HIS A 106 2.28 8.33 15.08
CA HIS A 106 2.74 7.52 16.20
C HIS A 106 2.50 6.04 15.96
N GLU A 107 1.28 5.65 15.61
CA GLU A 107 0.90 4.26 15.35
C GLU A 107 1.70 3.66 14.20
N MET A 108 1.83 4.41 13.09
CA MET A 108 2.59 3.95 11.92
C MET A 108 4.08 3.77 12.23
N ILE A 109 4.68 4.69 12.99
CA ILE A 109 6.11 4.61 13.34
C ILE A 109 6.37 3.54 14.40
N GLU A 110 5.48 3.40 15.38
CA GLU A 110 5.57 2.35 16.39
C GLU A 110 5.55 0.97 15.72
N TRP A 111 4.61 0.75 14.80
CA TRP A 111 4.56 -0.48 14.03
C TRP A 111 5.86 -0.73 13.25
N ASN A 112 6.40 0.30 12.61
CA ASN A 112 7.64 0.22 11.81
C ASN A 112 8.93 0.12 12.67
N SER A 113 8.84 0.27 13.99
CA SER A 113 10.03 0.35 14.87
C SER A 113 10.74 -0.98 15.10
N SER A 114 10.08 -2.12 14.82
CA SER A 114 10.61 -3.46 15.08
C SER A 114 10.52 -4.36 13.84
N PRO A 115 11.51 -5.24 13.60
CA PRO A 115 11.49 -6.18 12.47
C PRO A 115 10.18 -6.97 12.37
N LYS A 116 9.63 -7.05 11.16
CA LYS A 116 8.42 -7.82 10.84
C LYS A 116 8.78 -8.91 9.85
N ILE A 117 9.43 -9.96 10.35
CA ILE A 117 9.82 -11.10 9.54
C ILE A 117 8.58 -11.94 9.24
N SER A 118 8.25 -12.04 7.97
CA SER A 118 7.12 -12.83 7.50
C SER A 118 7.53 -13.75 6.36
N TRP A 119 6.81 -14.85 6.22
CA TRP A 119 6.91 -15.71 5.05
C TRP A 119 6.08 -15.12 3.92
N LEU A 120 6.72 -14.89 2.80
CA LEU A 120 6.09 -14.47 1.56
C LEU A 120 6.09 -15.62 0.57
N ASP A 121 5.12 -15.60 -0.34
CA ASP A 121 5.05 -16.52 -1.46
C ASP A 121 5.00 -15.75 -2.79
N GLY A 122 5.43 -16.44 -3.84
CA GLY A 122 5.55 -15.83 -5.15
C GLY A 122 5.84 -16.85 -6.22
N LEU A 123 5.95 -16.35 -7.45
CA LEU A 123 6.33 -17.14 -8.61
C LEU A 123 7.71 -16.69 -9.08
N ILE A 124 8.44 -17.61 -9.69
CA ILE A 124 9.63 -17.31 -10.47
C ILE A 124 9.61 -18.17 -11.73
N LEU A 125 10.16 -17.65 -12.83
CA LEU A 125 10.29 -18.43 -14.05
C LEU A 125 11.10 -19.71 -13.79
N TYR A 126 10.65 -20.83 -14.38
CA TYR A 126 11.29 -22.12 -14.20
C TYR A 126 12.79 -22.10 -14.55
N SER A 127 13.13 -21.37 -15.61
CA SER A 127 14.51 -21.18 -16.10
C SER A 127 15.38 -20.29 -15.21
N GLU A 128 14.77 -19.56 -14.27
CA GLU A 128 15.45 -18.61 -13.39
C GLU A 128 15.57 -19.10 -11.95
N TYR A 129 14.75 -20.09 -11.54
CA TYR A 129 14.75 -20.61 -10.18
C TYR A 129 16.14 -21.03 -9.67
N SER A 130 16.96 -21.67 -10.51
CA SER A 130 18.32 -22.10 -10.11
C SER A 130 19.30 -20.96 -9.87
N LYS A 131 19.00 -19.75 -10.36
CA LYS A 131 19.81 -18.53 -10.20
C LYS A 131 19.35 -17.67 -9.04
N TRP A 132 18.16 -17.93 -8.51
CA TRP A 132 17.56 -17.15 -7.44
C TRP A 132 18.27 -17.40 -6.10
N ASN A 133 18.42 -16.33 -5.32
CA ASN A 133 19.16 -16.35 -4.06
C ASN A 133 18.36 -16.96 -2.88
N LYS A 134 17.07 -17.29 -3.10
CA LYS A 134 16.13 -17.85 -2.11
C LYS A 134 15.86 -16.97 -0.90
N LYS A 135 16.13 -15.67 -1.02
CA LYS A 135 16.04 -14.70 0.08
C LYS A 135 15.31 -13.41 -0.30
N SER A 136 15.45 -12.96 -1.54
CA SER A 136 14.79 -11.75 -2.01
C SER A 136 13.53 -12.10 -2.79
N ASP A 137 12.65 -11.12 -2.91
CA ASP A 137 11.52 -11.15 -3.84
C ASP A 137 11.98 -11.64 -5.23
N PRO A 138 11.38 -12.70 -5.80
CA PRO A 138 11.67 -13.14 -7.15
C PRO A 138 11.20 -12.08 -8.15
N ASN A 139 12.05 -11.76 -9.11
CA ASN A 139 11.69 -10.84 -10.19
C ASN A 139 10.74 -11.55 -11.18
N PHE A 140 9.45 -11.56 -10.88
CA PHE A 140 8.42 -12.16 -11.72
C PHE A 140 7.40 -11.14 -12.19
N ASP A 141 7.28 -11.03 -13.51
CA ASP A 141 6.27 -10.20 -14.15
C ASP A 141 4.95 -10.96 -14.23
N TYR A 142 4.04 -10.65 -13.31
CA TYR A 142 2.72 -11.27 -13.25
C TYR A 142 1.83 -10.99 -14.47
N SER A 143 2.18 -10.03 -15.34
CA SER A 143 1.48 -9.85 -16.62
C SER A 143 1.69 -11.02 -17.59
N GLN A 144 2.75 -11.82 -17.36
CA GLN A 144 3.05 -13.03 -18.13
C GLN A 144 2.21 -14.24 -17.67
N TYR A 145 1.55 -14.14 -16.51
CA TYR A 145 0.70 -15.19 -15.99
C TYR A 145 -0.51 -15.42 -16.89
N LYS A 146 -0.73 -16.67 -17.28
CA LYS A 146 -1.88 -17.10 -18.09
C LYS A 146 -2.61 -18.22 -17.35
N PRO A 147 -3.92 -18.40 -17.56
CA PRO A 147 -4.65 -19.53 -16.98
C PRO A 147 -4.07 -20.90 -17.35
N SER A 148 -3.32 -20.99 -18.45
CA SER A 148 -2.62 -22.20 -18.90
C SER A 148 -1.21 -22.37 -18.33
N THR A 149 -0.72 -21.44 -17.51
CA THR A 149 0.63 -21.49 -16.93
C THR A 149 0.75 -22.68 -15.98
N THR A 150 1.72 -23.57 -16.25
CA THR A 150 2.02 -24.72 -15.40
C THR A 150 2.93 -24.28 -14.25
N ILE A 151 2.36 -24.22 -13.05
CA ILE A 151 3.11 -23.95 -11.81
C ILE A 151 3.53 -25.27 -11.19
N VAL A 152 4.82 -25.40 -10.86
CA VAL A 152 5.35 -26.50 -10.06
C VAL A 152 5.80 -26.02 -8.68
N THR A 153 5.75 -26.89 -7.68
CA THR A 153 6.35 -26.58 -6.37
C THR A 153 7.87 -26.71 -6.42
N GLU A 154 8.60 -26.15 -5.44
CA GLU A 154 10.03 -26.39 -5.31
C GLU A 154 10.36 -27.89 -5.23
N GLU A 155 9.56 -28.68 -4.51
CA GLU A 155 9.76 -30.13 -4.40
C GLU A 155 9.62 -30.83 -5.76
N GLU A 156 8.64 -30.44 -6.55
CA GLU A 156 8.43 -30.98 -7.89
C GLU A 156 9.55 -30.58 -8.86
N TYR A 157 10.00 -29.32 -8.79
CA TYR A 157 11.15 -28.84 -9.55
C TYR A 157 12.40 -29.68 -9.24
N LEU A 158 12.69 -29.93 -7.96
CA LEU A 158 13.85 -30.72 -7.53
C LEU A 158 13.77 -32.18 -7.95
N LYS A 159 12.56 -32.70 -8.19
CA LYS A 159 12.31 -34.04 -8.76
C LYS A 159 12.40 -34.07 -10.31
N GLY A 160 12.71 -32.93 -10.94
CA GLY A 160 12.85 -32.82 -12.39
C GLY A 160 11.52 -32.62 -13.13
N LYS A 161 10.41 -32.31 -12.44
CA LYS A 161 9.16 -31.95 -13.10
C LYS A 161 9.37 -30.63 -13.85
N ILE A 162 8.92 -30.58 -15.10
CA ILE A 162 9.00 -29.38 -15.94
C ILE A 162 7.73 -28.56 -15.76
N GLY A 163 7.88 -27.25 -15.63
CA GLY A 163 6.79 -26.28 -15.60
C GLY A 163 7.22 -24.95 -16.22
N ASP A 164 6.31 -23.98 -16.26
CA ASP A 164 6.58 -22.62 -16.71
C ASP A 164 7.15 -21.78 -15.56
N CYS A 165 6.63 -22.00 -14.35
CA CYS A 165 6.99 -21.26 -13.14
C CYS A 165 7.19 -22.21 -11.96
N VAL A 166 8.01 -21.79 -11.00
CA VAL A 166 8.15 -22.44 -9.69
C VAL A 166 7.48 -21.56 -8.64
N LYS A 167 6.59 -22.15 -7.82
CA LYS A 167 6.08 -21.50 -6.62
C LYS A 167 7.15 -21.56 -5.54
N VAL A 168 7.54 -20.39 -5.03
CA VAL A 168 8.60 -20.23 -4.04
C VAL A 168 8.09 -19.52 -2.79
N ASN A 169 8.80 -19.71 -1.68
CA ASN A 169 8.56 -18.96 -0.45
C ASN A 169 9.89 -18.44 0.10
N TRP A 170 9.89 -17.24 0.67
CA TRP A 170 11.07 -16.67 1.32
C TRP A 170 10.67 -15.88 2.57
N GLN A 171 11.65 -15.63 3.44
CA GLN A 171 11.47 -14.74 4.58
C GLN A 171 11.98 -13.35 4.23
N GLN A 172 11.18 -12.33 4.56
CA GLN A 172 11.56 -10.93 4.37
C GLN A 172 11.05 -10.10 5.54
N ASP A 173 11.80 -9.05 5.89
CA ASP A 173 11.27 -7.99 6.75
C ASP A 173 10.32 -7.12 5.91
N ILE A 174 9.03 -7.19 6.19
CA ILE A 174 7.99 -6.49 5.42
C ILE A 174 8.16 -4.97 5.47
N ARG A 175 8.84 -4.45 6.49
CA ARG A 175 9.16 -3.02 6.56
C ARG A 175 10.08 -2.57 5.43
N GLU A 176 11.01 -3.43 5.01
CA GLU A 176 11.91 -3.12 3.90
C GLU A 176 11.14 -3.08 2.57
N TYR A 177 10.18 -3.99 2.40
CA TYR A 177 9.28 -4.00 1.24
C TYR A 177 8.38 -2.76 1.22
N LEU A 178 7.79 -2.40 2.37
CA LEU A 178 6.92 -1.23 2.54
C LEU A 178 7.68 0.07 2.82
N ALA A 179 8.99 0.10 2.58
CA ALA A 179 9.81 1.27 2.87
C ALA A 179 9.34 2.52 2.12
N TYR A 180 8.76 2.37 0.92
CA TYR A 180 8.20 3.50 0.17
C TYR A 180 7.11 4.25 0.96
N PHE A 181 6.24 3.52 1.67
CA PHE A 181 5.19 4.10 2.49
C PHE A 181 5.74 4.63 3.82
N PHE A 182 6.49 3.82 4.56
CA PHE A 182 6.94 4.24 5.90
C PHE A 182 8.03 5.31 5.87
N ASN A 183 8.89 5.35 4.85
CA ASN A 183 9.83 6.45 4.67
C ASN A 183 9.09 7.76 4.39
N GLU A 184 7.97 7.70 3.67
CA GLU A 184 7.13 8.87 3.42
C GLU A 184 6.47 9.38 4.70
N VAL A 185 5.94 8.48 5.54
CA VAL A 185 5.44 8.81 6.89
C VAL A 185 6.52 9.53 7.71
N ILE A 186 7.75 9.00 7.73
CA ILE A 186 8.88 9.58 8.45
C ILE A 186 9.25 10.96 7.89
N ARG A 187 9.30 11.10 6.56
CA ARG A 187 9.62 12.36 5.87
C ARG A 187 8.58 13.44 6.20
N LEU A 188 7.30 13.12 6.06
CA LEU A 188 6.20 14.05 6.34
C LEU A 188 6.13 14.43 7.82
N LYS A 189 6.38 13.48 8.75
CA LYS A 189 6.48 13.79 10.18
C LYS A 189 7.61 14.77 10.46
N LYS A 190 8.78 14.56 9.85
CA LYS A 190 9.92 15.48 9.99
C LYS A 190 9.60 16.88 9.43
N LEU A 191 8.86 16.95 8.34
CA LEU A 191 8.54 18.21 7.66
C LEU A 191 7.42 19.00 8.34
N HIS A 192 6.42 18.31 8.88
CA HIS A 192 5.17 18.92 9.35
C HIS A 192 4.87 18.71 10.83
N GLY A 193 5.66 17.91 11.53
CA GLY A 193 5.37 17.50 12.91
C GLY A 193 4.30 16.41 12.94
N LYS A 194 3.17 16.69 13.58
CA LYS A 194 2.10 15.70 13.73
C LYS A 194 1.36 15.50 12.41
N ILE A 195 1.30 14.25 11.94
CA ILE A 195 0.59 13.86 10.72
C ILE A 195 -0.37 12.70 10.98
N ARG A 196 -1.30 12.49 10.06
CA ARG A 196 -2.10 11.27 9.95
C ARG A 196 -2.29 10.89 8.49
N PHE A 197 -2.51 9.61 8.25
CA PHE A 197 -2.92 9.07 6.96
C PHE A 197 -4.42 8.73 7.04
N VAL A 198 -5.21 9.27 6.12
CA VAL A 198 -6.65 8.97 5.98
C VAL A 198 -6.83 8.17 4.71
N PHE A 199 -7.50 7.02 4.81
CA PHE A 199 -7.59 6.10 3.69
C PHE A 199 -8.89 5.32 3.68
N GLY A 200 -9.21 4.80 2.51
CA GLY A 200 -10.19 3.75 2.34
C GLY A 200 -9.74 2.71 1.32
N PHE A 201 -10.58 1.70 1.20
CA PHE A 201 -10.32 0.52 0.39
C PHE A 201 -11.40 0.37 -0.66
N ASP A 202 -11.02 -0.09 -1.85
CA ASP A 202 -11.96 -0.59 -2.85
C ASP A 202 -11.96 -2.14 -2.90
N ASN A 203 -12.99 -2.70 -3.50
CA ASN A 203 -13.20 -4.15 -3.64
C ASN A 203 -12.47 -4.78 -4.83
#